data_AF-A0A9J6FLZ5-F1
#
_entry.id   AF-A0A9J6FLZ5-F1
#
_cell.length_a   1.000
_cell.length_b   1.000
_cell.length_c   1.000
_cell.angle_alpha   90.00
_cell.angle_beta   90.00
_cell.angle_gamma   90.00
#
_symmetry.space_group_name_H-M   'P 1'
#
loop_
_entity.id
_entity.type
_entity.pdbx_description
1 polymer ?
#
loop_
_entity_poly.entity_id
_entity_poly.type
_entity_poly.pdbx_seq_one_letter_code
_entity_poly.pdbx_strand_id
1 'polypeptide(L)'
;MKEEKEGRVEIMDCEFEVFREVVEYMYTGRAPKVNEMAEQVLVAAEKYDLGRLKAMCEDVLCSKLSVGTAAEMLALADMHNADQLKINALEFIKAHAAAVTETDGWRTIASEKPHLSIEALCALAVAKTGSANK
;
A
#
# COMPACT_ATOMS: atom_id res chain seq x y z
N MET A 1 -5.06 17.67 28.28
CA MET A 1 -3.72 17.40 27.66
C MET A 1 -2.99 18.71 27.36
N LYS A 2 -1.70 18.72 26.97
CA LYS A 2 -0.99 19.96 26.58
C LYS A 2 -1.68 20.64 25.38
N GLU A 3 -2.04 19.83 24.38
CA GLU A 3 -2.73 20.27 23.16
C GLU A 3 -4.07 20.96 23.46
N GLU A 4 -4.86 20.40 24.37
CA GLU A 4 -6.14 20.96 24.81
C GLU A 4 -5.99 22.32 25.52
N LYS A 5 -4.87 22.55 26.22
CA LYS A 5 -4.61 23.82 26.91
C LYS A 5 -4.08 24.90 25.98
N GLU A 6 -3.33 24.50 24.95
CA GLU A 6 -2.70 25.41 23.98
C GLU A 6 -3.55 25.63 22.73
N GLY A 7 -4.57 24.79 22.48
CA GLY A 7 -5.38 24.83 21.26
C GLY A 7 -4.58 24.54 19.98
N ARG A 8 -3.44 23.85 20.11
CA ARG A 8 -2.46 23.64 19.04
C ARG A 8 -1.98 22.19 19.05
N VAL A 9 -1.91 21.61 17.85
CA VAL A 9 -1.32 20.29 17.60
C VAL A 9 -0.13 20.49 16.68
N GLU A 10 1.03 19.97 17.06
CA GLU A 10 2.25 20.00 16.24
C GLU A 10 2.40 18.66 15.50
N ILE A 11 2.57 18.73 14.18
CA ILE A 11 2.72 17.56 13.31
C ILE A 11 4.11 17.67 12.67
N MET A 12 4.99 16.73 13.01
CA MET A 12 6.40 16.74 12.56
C MET A 12 6.73 15.58 11.61
N ASP A 13 5.84 14.61 11.50
CA ASP A 13 6.05 13.34 10.81
C ASP A 13 5.30 13.26 9.47
N CYS A 14 4.85 14.40 8.96
CA CYS A 14 4.18 14.50 7.67
C CYS A 14 4.65 15.76 6.94
N GLU A 15 4.89 15.63 5.63
CA GLU A 15 5.19 16.79 4.79
C GLU A 15 3.98 17.71 4.69
N PHE A 16 4.24 19.01 4.61
CA PHE A 16 3.18 20.03 4.56
C PHE A 16 2.20 19.79 3.41
N GLU A 17 2.68 19.38 2.24
CA GLU A 17 1.84 19.15 1.07
C GLU A 17 0.91 17.95 1.25
N VAL A 18 1.44 16.85 1.81
CA VAL A 18 0.68 15.63 2.10
C VAL A 18 -0.38 15.91 3.16
N PHE A 19 0.00 16.60 4.25
CA PHE A 19 -0.94 16.91 5.31
C PHE A 19 -2.03 17.90 4.84
N ARG A 20 -1.67 18.84 3.96
CA ARG A 20 -2.65 19.74 3.35
C ARG A 20 -3.69 18.96 2.55
N GLU A 21 -3.27 17.96 1.78
CA GLU A 21 -4.18 17.10 1.02
C GLU A 21 -5.12 16.31 1.94
N VAL A 22 -4.59 15.80 3.05
CA VAL A 22 -5.36 15.10 4.08
C VAL A 22 -6.41 16.02 4.71
N VAL A 23 -6.04 17.26 5.06
CA VAL A 23 -6.98 18.25 5.60
C VAL A 23 -8.02 18.64 4.55
N GLU A 24 -7.61 18.87 3.30
CA GLU A 24 -8.54 19.16 2.21
C GLU A 24 -9.55 18.02 2.03
N TYR A 25 -9.10 16.78 2.09
CA TYR A 25 -9.96 15.61 2.09
C TYR A 25 -10.92 15.56 3.28
N MET A 26 -10.45 15.85 4.50
CA MET A 26 -11.31 15.88 5.70
C MET A 26 -12.47 16.88 5.56
N TYR A 27 -12.23 18.03 4.93
CA TYR A 27 -13.24 19.07 4.77
C TYR A 27 -14.11 18.94 3.51
N THR A 28 -13.58 18.37 2.43
CA THR A 28 -14.26 18.36 1.11
C THR A 28 -14.65 16.96 0.63
N GLY A 29 -14.08 15.92 1.23
CA GLY A 29 -14.19 14.53 0.77
C GLY A 29 -13.45 14.24 -0.55
N ARG A 30 -12.58 15.15 -1.01
CA ARG A 30 -11.83 15.02 -2.26
C ARG A 30 -10.32 15.18 -2.01
N ALA A 31 -9.53 14.45 -2.79
CA ALA A 31 -8.07 14.50 -2.77
C ALA A 31 -7.53 14.55 -4.21
N PRO A 32 -7.53 15.72 -4.87
CA PRO A 32 -7.08 15.85 -6.26
C PRO A 32 -5.62 15.45 -6.51
N LYS A 33 -4.72 15.60 -5.53
CA LYS A 33 -3.29 15.30 -5.66
C LYS A 33 -2.90 13.89 -5.25
N VAL A 34 -3.86 13.06 -4.85
CA VAL A 34 -3.59 11.67 -4.45
C VAL A 34 -2.85 10.88 -5.53
N ASN A 35 -3.04 11.22 -6.81
CA ASN A 35 -2.36 10.57 -7.93
C ASN A 35 -0.83 10.77 -7.93
N GLU A 36 -0.36 11.90 -7.39
CA GLU A 36 1.07 12.28 -7.40
C GLU A 36 1.78 11.76 -6.14
N MET A 37 1.09 11.72 -5.01
CA MET A 37 1.66 11.42 -3.68
C MET A 37 0.91 10.30 -2.95
N ALA A 38 0.43 9.30 -3.70
CA ALA A 38 -0.40 8.22 -3.18
C ALA A 38 0.24 7.46 -2.01
N GLU A 39 1.56 7.23 -2.07
CA GLU A 39 2.30 6.54 -1.01
C GLU A 39 2.30 7.33 0.28
N GLN A 40 2.69 8.61 0.23
CA GLN A 40 2.75 9.48 1.41
C GLN A 40 1.35 9.74 1.98
N VAL A 41 0.35 9.94 1.12
CA VAL A 41 -1.04 10.11 1.55
C VAL A 41 -1.59 8.83 2.14
N LEU A 42 -1.19 7.64 1.68
CA LEU A 42 -1.55 6.36 2.31
C LEU A 42 -1.02 6.29 3.75
N VAL A 43 0.25 6.66 3.98
CA VAL A 43 0.84 6.67 5.33
C VAL A 43 0.05 7.59 6.26
N ALA A 44 -0.28 8.79 5.79
CA ALA A 44 -1.07 9.74 6.57
C ALA A 44 -2.52 9.25 6.77
N ALA A 45 -3.14 8.69 5.74
CA ALA A 45 -4.50 8.15 5.81
C ALA A 45 -4.61 7.02 6.84
N GLU A 46 -3.61 6.13 6.90
CA GLU A 46 -3.54 5.09 7.92
C GLU A 46 -3.36 5.68 9.32
N LYS A 47 -2.43 6.63 9.49
CA LYS A 47 -2.17 7.27 10.78
C LYS A 47 -3.39 8.00 11.36
N TYR A 48 -4.16 8.67 10.51
CA TYR A 48 -5.35 9.44 10.91
C TYR A 48 -6.67 8.65 10.77
N ASP A 49 -6.60 7.34 10.53
CA ASP A 49 -7.75 6.42 10.39
C ASP A 49 -8.80 6.89 9.35
N LEU A 50 -8.31 7.33 8.19
CA LEU A 50 -9.12 7.82 7.08
C LEU A 50 -9.35 6.72 6.05
N GLY A 51 -10.16 5.72 6.41
CA GLY A 51 -10.35 4.50 5.60
C GLY A 51 -10.75 4.73 4.13
N ARG A 52 -11.59 5.74 3.84
CA ARG A 52 -11.96 6.05 2.44
C ARG A 52 -10.85 6.76 1.65
N LEU A 53 -10.01 7.57 2.31
CA LEU A 53 -8.82 8.16 1.67
C LEU A 53 -7.80 7.07 1.38
N LYS A 54 -7.60 6.16 2.35
CA LYS A 54 -6.76 4.98 2.21
C LYS A 54 -7.15 4.15 0.99
N ALA A 55 -8.44 3.81 0.84
CA ALA A 55 -8.94 3.08 -0.32
C ALA A 55 -8.70 3.79 -1.66
N MET A 56 -8.78 5.13 -1.71
CA MET A 56 -8.44 5.89 -2.93
C MET A 56 -6.94 5.80 -3.25
N CYS A 57 -6.07 5.88 -2.24
CA CYS A 57 -4.63 5.67 -2.44
C CYS A 57 -4.35 4.25 -2.93
N GLU A 58 -5.01 3.24 -2.36
CA GLU A 58 -4.87 1.84 -2.76
C GLU A 58 -5.24 1.63 -4.23
N ASP A 59 -6.34 2.23 -4.71
CA ASP A 59 -6.75 2.15 -6.13
C ASP A 59 -5.71 2.77 -7.08
N VAL A 60 -5.18 3.94 -6.72
CA VAL A 60 -4.11 4.61 -7.48
C VAL A 60 -2.84 3.76 -7.50
N LEU A 61 -2.43 3.20 -6.36
CA LEU A 61 -1.23 2.36 -6.27
C LEU A 61 -1.42 1.05 -7.04
N CYS A 62 -2.62 0.47 -7.02
CA CYS A 62 -2.96 -0.70 -7.83
C CYS A 62 -2.82 -0.42 -9.33
N SER A 63 -3.22 0.77 -9.80
CA SER A 63 -3.05 1.16 -11.21
C SER A 63 -1.59 1.29 -11.66
N LYS A 64 -0.66 1.48 -10.70
CA LYS A 64 0.79 1.59 -10.93
C LYS A 64 1.53 0.26 -10.74
N LEU A 65 0.82 -0.85 -10.48
CA LEU A 65 1.43 -2.17 -10.37
C LEU A 65 2.09 -2.57 -11.69
N SER A 66 3.36 -2.93 -11.59
CA SER A 66 4.18 -3.43 -12.68
C SER A 66 5.12 -4.51 -12.16
N VAL A 67 5.75 -5.28 -13.05
CA VAL A 67 6.69 -6.35 -12.63
C VAL A 67 7.82 -5.80 -11.74
N GLY A 68 8.32 -4.59 -12.03
CA GLY A 68 9.37 -3.96 -11.23
C GLY A 68 8.88 -3.39 -9.89
N THR A 69 7.65 -2.90 -9.84
CA THR A 69 7.09 -2.23 -8.65
C THR A 69 6.29 -3.16 -7.74
N ALA A 70 5.87 -4.34 -8.21
CA ALA A 70 4.99 -5.25 -7.46
C ALA A 70 5.56 -5.68 -6.11
N ALA A 71 6.89 -5.89 -6.06
CA ALA A 71 7.60 -6.21 -4.83
C ALA A 71 7.46 -5.05 -3.83
N GLU A 72 7.89 -3.85 -4.21
CA GLU A 72 7.85 -2.65 -3.36
C GLU A 72 6.43 -2.32 -2.90
N MET A 73 5.43 -2.44 -3.79
CA MET A 73 4.02 -2.21 -3.47
C MET A 73 3.50 -3.21 -2.43
N LEU A 74 3.91 -4.49 -2.49
CA LEU A 74 3.56 -5.48 -1.48
C LEU A 74 4.17 -5.12 -0.12
N ALA A 75 5.43 -4.68 -0.09
CA ALA A 75 6.10 -4.26 1.13
C ALA A 75 5.48 -3.00 1.75
N LEU A 76 5.02 -2.07 0.91
CA LEU A 76 4.33 -0.86 1.31
C LEU A 76 2.93 -1.17 1.85
N ALA A 77 2.21 -2.08 1.20
CA ALA A 77 0.89 -2.52 1.64
C ALA A 77 0.93 -3.19 3.02
N ASP A 78 1.92 -4.06 3.26
CA ASP A 78 2.10 -4.72 4.54
C ASP A 78 2.49 -3.73 5.65
N MET A 79 3.29 -2.71 5.33
CA MET A 79 3.75 -1.71 6.31
C MET A 79 2.64 -0.74 6.76
N HIS A 80 1.68 -0.46 5.88
CA HIS A 80 0.59 0.50 6.13
C HIS A 80 -0.80 -0.17 6.21
N ASN A 81 -0.83 -1.47 6.48
CA ASN A 81 -2.05 -2.29 6.58
C ASN A 81 -3.02 -2.10 5.40
N ALA A 82 -2.52 -1.86 4.20
CA ALA A 82 -3.33 -1.58 3.01
C ALA A 82 -3.83 -2.88 2.39
N ASP A 83 -4.93 -3.42 2.93
CA ASP A 83 -5.41 -4.76 2.64
C ASP A 83 -5.80 -4.97 1.16
N GLN A 84 -6.46 -4.00 0.51
CA GLN A 84 -6.83 -4.13 -0.91
C GLN A 84 -5.60 -4.09 -1.81
N LEU A 85 -4.67 -3.17 -1.54
CA LEU A 85 -3.39 -3.11 -2.24
C LEU A 85 -2.60 -4.41 -2.07
N LYS A 86 -2.60 -4.99 -0.86
CA LYS A 86 -1.92 -6.26 -0.58
C LYS A 86 -2.52 -7.41 -1.39
N ILE A 87 -3.84 -7.54 -1.41
CA ILE A 87 -4.54 -8.57 -2.20
C ILE A 87 -4.23 -8.41 -3.69
N ASN A 88 -4.36 -7.21 -4.23
CA ASN A 88 -4.12 -6.95 -5.65
C ASN A 88 -2.65 -7.16 -6.05
N ALA A 89 -1.70 -6.77 -5.19
CA ALA A 89 -0.29 -7.03 -5.40
C ALA A 89 0.02 -8.54 -5.41
N LEU A 90 -0.55 -9.30 -4.47
CA LEU A 90 -0.39 -10.76 -4.43
C LEU A 90 -0.98 -11.45 -5.67
N GLU A 91 -2.15 -11.01 -6.15
CA GLU A 91 -2.74 -11.50 -7.39
C GLU A 91 -1.86 -11.18 -8.61
N PHE A 92 -1.30 -9.98 -8.67
CA PHE A 92 -0.38 -9.58 -9.74
C PHE A 92 0.91 -10.40 -9.72
N ILE A 93 1.51 -10.59 -8.55
CA ILE A 93 2.70 -11.45 -8.35
C ILE A 93 2.36 -12.88 -8.78
N LYS A 94 1.15 -13.35 -8.47
CA LYS A 94 0.70 -14.68 -8.89
C LYS A 94 0.60 -14.83 -10.41
N ALA A 95 0.08 -13.83 -11.12
CA ALA A 95 0.01 -13.83 -12.58
C ALA A 95 1.38 -13.71 -13.26
N HIS A 96 2.34 -13.01 -12.63
CA HIS A 96 3.63 -12.68 -13.22
C HIS A 96 4.83 -13.25 -12.43
N ALA A 97 4.62 -14.36 -11.72
CA ALA A 97 5.58 -14.89 -10.73
C ALA A 97 7.00 -15.06 -11.28
N ALA A 98 7.14 -15.64 -12.47
CA ALA A 98 8.46 -15.84 -13.09
C ALA A 98 9.21 -14.50 -13.26
N ALA A 99 8.54 -13.50 -13.84
CA ALA A 99 9.13 -12.19 -14.11
C ALA A 99 9.42 -11.40 -12.82
N VAL A 100 8.51 -11.47 -11.83
CA VAL A 100 8.69 -10.76 -10.55
C VAL A 100 9.85 -11.37 -9.74
N THR A 101 9.97 -12.70 -9.70
CA THR A 101 11.04 -13.37 -8.93
C THR A 101 12.45 -13.11 -9.46
N GLU A 102 12.58 -12.67 -10.71
CA GLU A 102 13.85 -12.30 -11.32
C GLU A 102 14.31 -10.88 -10.92
N THR A 103 13.38 -10.02 -10.48
CA THR A 103 13.67 -8.63 -10.12
C THR A 103 14.52 -8.50 -8.87
N ASP A 104 15.34 -7.45 -8.82
CA ASP A 104 16.15 -7.14 -7.64
C ASP A 104 15.27 -6.75 -6.44
N GLY A 105 14.16 -6.05 -6.69
CA GLY A 105 13.18 -5.69 -5.66
C GLY A 105 12.62 -6.91 -4.94
N TRP A 106 12.35 -8.00 -5.67
CA TRP A 106 11.94 -9.27 -5.07
C TRP A 106 13.02 -9.91 -4.20
N ARG A 107 14.28 -9.89 -4.65
CA ARG A 107 15.41 -10.43 -3.87
C ARG A 107 15.61 -9.66 -2.57
N THR A 108 15.49 -8.34 -2.61
CA THR A 108 15.55 -7.48 -1.42
C THR A 108 14.45 -7.86 -0.42
N ILE A 109 13.20 -7.97 -0.88
CA ILE A 109 12.09 -8.37 0.00
C ILE A 109 12.27 -9.78 0.54
N ALA A 110 12.74 -10.72 -0.28
CA ALA A 110 13.00 -12.07 0.17
C ALA A 110 14.06 -12.13 1.29
N SER A 111 15.00 -11.18 1.30
CA SER A 111 16.03 -11.07 2.34
C SER A 111 15.56 -10.28 3.57
N GLU A 112 14.89 -9.14 3.38
CA GLU A 112 14.53 -8.22 4.46
C GLU A 112 13.21 -8.57 5.15
N LYS A 113 12.24 -9.10 4.39
CA LYS A 113 10.88 -9.40 4.84
C LYS A 113 10.45 -10.80 4.39
N PRO A 114 11.07 -11.86 4.95
CA PRO A 114 10.81 -13.24 4.54
C PRO A 114 9.36 -13.70 4.77
N HIS A 115 8.60 -13.04 5.65
CA HIS A 115 7.16 -13.34 5.82
C HIS A 115 6.36 -13.03 4.55
N LEU A 116 6.71 -11.97 3.82
CA LEU A 116 6.03 -11.58 2.58
C LEU A 116 6.29 -12.54 1.43
N SER A 117 7.52 -13.05 1.32
CA SER A 117 7.87 -14.02 0.30
C SER A 117 7.20 -15.38 0.55
N ILE A 118 7.07 -15.79 1.81
CA ILE A 118 6.30 -16.98 2.20
C ILE A 118 4.81 -16.78 1.90
N GLU A 119 4.24 -15.62 2.24
CA GLU A 119 2.83 -15.31 1.98
C GLU A 119 2.51 -15.35 0.48
N ALA A 120 3.35 -14.73 -0.35
CA ALA A 120 3.21 -14.80 -1.80
C ALA A 120 3.39 -16.23 -2.35
N LEU A 121 4.33 -17.01 -1.80
CA LEU A 121 4.49 -18.42 -2.17
C LEU A 121 3.25 -19.25 -1.80
N CYS A 122 2.65 -19.00 -0.64
CA CYS A 122 1.38 -19.62 -0.24
C CYS A 122 0.25 -19.23 -1.21
N ALA A 123 0.16 -17.95 -1.60
CA ALA A 123 -0.82 -17.47 -2.57
C ALA A 123 -0.66 -18.16 -3.95
N LEU A 124 0.58 -18.44 -4.37
CA LEU A 124 0.89 -19.24 -5.56
C LEU A 124 0.46 -20.71 -5.43
N ALA A 125 0.70 -21.33 -4.27
CA ALA A 125 0.42 -22.74 -4.03
C ALA A 125 -1.08 -23.06 -4.07
N VAL A 126 -1.92 -22.17 -3.53
CA VAL A 126 -3.39 -22.32 -3.52
C VAL A 126 -3.99 -22.30 -4.93
N ALA A 127 -3.26 -21.79 -5.94
CA ALA A 127 -3.73 -21.75 -7.32
C ALA A 127 -3.80 -23.12 -8.01
N LYS A 128 -3.00 -24.10 -7.57
CA LYS A 128 -2.89 -25.41 -8.24
C LYS A 128 -3.99 -26.41 -7.85
N THR A 129 -4.82 -26.12 -6.85
CA THR A 129 -5.87 -27.03 -6.37
C THR A 129 -7.25 -26.81 -7.03
N GLY A 130 -7.37 -25.88 -7.98
CA GLY A 130 -8.65 -25.51 -8.61
C GLY A 130 -8.95 -26.06 -10.00
N SER A 131 -8.07 -26.85 -10.62
CA SER A 131 -8.30 -27.42 -11.96
C SER A 131 -8.33 -28.95 -11.95
N ALA A 132 -9.31 -29.51 -11.25
CA ALA A 132 -9.69 -30.91 -11.36
C ALA A 132 -11.19 -31.08 -11.06
N ASN A 133 -12.05 -30.47 -11.89
CA ASN A 133 -13.38 -31.02 -12.11
C ASN A 133 -13.98 -30.51 -13.44
N LYS A 134 -13.73 -31.25 -14.51
CA LYS A 134 -14.66 -31.37 -15.63
C LYS A 134 -14.53 -32.75 -16.24
#